data_AF-A0A7Y5BW00-F1
#
_entry.id   AF-A0A7Y5BW00-F1
#
_cell.length_a   1.000
_cell.length_b   1.000
_cell.length_c   1.000
_cell.angle_alpha   90.00
_cell.angle_beta   90.00
_cell.angle_gamma   90.00
#
_symmetry.space_group_name_H-M   'P 1'
#
loop_
_entity.id
_entity.type
_entity.pdbx_description
1 polymer ?
#
loop_
_entity_poly.entity_id
_entity_poly.type
_entity_poly.pdbx_seq_one_letter_code
_entity_poly.pdbx_strand_id
1 'polypeptide(L)'
;MLDKLENAMNWLSDQDWGWWPFLFLRPKKHEEMSTSEVAKMSFYYGIPLGLIFYIIFRDFQWFLAGIVLFFVLFRLTFAVAWNRRARRLRTVVQ
;
A
#
# COMPACT_ATOMS: atom_id res chain seq x y z
N MET A 1 18.17 5.26 10.09
CA MET A 1 17.59 5.78 8.83
C MET A 1 16.30 5.04 8.48
N LEU A 2 16.29 3.71 8.56
CA LEU A 2 15.07 2.89 8.40
C LEU A 2 13.92 3.30 9.34
N ASP A 3 14.19 3.66 10.60
CA ASP A 3 13.12 4.05 11.54
C ASP A 3 12.43 5.36 11.16
N LYS A 4 13.18 6.34 10.63
CA LYS A 4 12.60 7.60 10.14
C LYS A 4 11.74 7.37 8.91
N LEU A 5 12.19 6.50 8.00
CA LEU A 5 11.42 6.10 6.82
C LEU A 5 10.14 5.38 7.27
N GLU A 6 10.25 4.39 8.14
CA GLU A 6 9.13 3.63 8.70
C GLU A 6 8.10 4.54 9.39
N ASN A 7 8.56 5.54 10.15
CA ASN A 7 7.68 6.54 10.77
C ASN A 7 6.99 7.42 9.73
N ALA A 8 7.70 7.87 8.69
CA ALA A 8 7.10 8.64 7.61
C ALA A 8 6.07 7.82 6.83
N MET A 9 6.35 6.54 6.55
CA MET A 9 5.42 5.64 5.87
C MET A 9 4.16 5.39 6.72
N ASN A 10 4.35 5.11 8.01
CA ASN A 10 3.23 4.90 8.94
C ASN A 10 2.42 6.19 9.16
N TRP A 11 3.08 7.36 9.21
CA TRP A 11 2.40 8.64 9.23
C TRP A 11 1.56 8.78 7.97
N LEU A 12 2.13 8.63 6.77
CA LEU A 12 1.38 8.74 5.52
C LEU A 12 0.23 7.71 5.42
N SER A 13 0.39 6.50 5.95
CA SER A 13 -0.67 5.49 6.00
C SER A 13 -1.72 5.71 7.09
N ASP A 14 -1.51 6.61 8.05
CA ASP A 14 -2.53 6.94 9.04
C ASP A 14 -3.52 7.99 8.54
N GLN A 15 -3.19 8.61 7.40
CA GLN A 15 -3.91 9.74 6.87
C GLN A 15 -5.09 9.28 6.03
N ASP A 16 -6.30 9.57 6.48
CA ASP A 16 -7.53 9.12 5.81
C ASP A 16 -7.62 9.57 4.34
N TRP A 17 -7.04 10.73 4.00
CA TRP A 17 -6.99 11.22 2.60
C TRP A 17 -6.18 10.30 1.68
N GLY A 18 -5.13 9.65 2.18
CA GLY A 18 -4.33 8.68 1.41
C GLY A 18 -5.10 7.39 1.09
N TRP A 19 -6.16 7.12 1.85
CA TRP A 19 -7.05 5.99 1.64
C TRP A 19 -8.35 6.35 0.92
N TRP A 20 -8.59 7.64 0.63
CA TRP A 20 -9.74 8.00 -0.18
C TRP A 20 -9.51 7.56 -1.64
N PRO A 21 -10.53 7.06 -2.35
CA PRO A 21 -11.91 6.79 -1.94
C PRO A 21 -12.12 5.43 -1.27
N PHE A 22 -11.11 4.57 -1.24
CA PHE A 22 -11.20 3.18 -0.78
C PHE A 22 -10.84 3.00 0.70
N LEU A 23 -11.42 3.83 1.58
CA LEU A 23 -11.09 3.85 3.01
C LEU A 23 -11.32 2.48 3.68
N PHE A 24 -12.29 1.72 3.17
CA PHE A 24 -12.61 0.37 3.62
C PHE A 24 -11.50 -0.66 3.37
N LEU A 25 -10.51 -0.36 2.51
CA LEU A 25 -9.36 -1.24 2.28
C LEU A 25 -8.29 -1.09 3.37
N ARG A 26 -8.34 -0.04 4.19
CA ARG A 26 -7.36 0.17 5.26
C ARG A 26 -7.55 -0.89 6.36
N PRO A 27 -6.53 -1.72 6.65
CA PRO A 27 -6.59 -2.64 7.78
C PRO A 27 -6.63 -1.88 9.11
N LYS A 28 -7.02 -2.55 10.20
CA LYS A 28 -6.91 -1.96 11.53
C LYS A 28 -5.43 -1.82 11.91
N LYS A 29 -5.10 -0.83 12.76
CA LYS A 29 -3.69 -0.54 13.13
C LYS A 29 -2.95 -1.72 13.79
N HIS A 30 -3.68 -2.63 14.44
CA HIS A 30 -3.14 -3.83 15.10
C HIS A 30 -3.23 -5.10 14.23
N GLU A 31 -3.70 -4.97 12.99
CA GLU A 31 -3.79 -6.07 12.02
C GLU A 31 -2.67 -5.92 10.99
N GLU A 32 -2.04 -7.04 10.64
CA GLU A 32 -1.03 -7.08 9.58
C GLU A 32 -1.69 -7.09 8.21
N MET A 33 -1.09 -6.39 7.24
CA MET A 33 -1.39 -6.50 5.82
C MET A 33 -0.93 -7.85 5.27
N SER A 34 -1.90 -8.71 5.01
CA SER A 34 -1.78 -9.93 4.23
C SER A 34 -1.46 -9.63 2.76
N THR A 35 -0.96 -10.64 2.05
CA THR A 35 -0.72 -10.54 0.60
C THR A 35 -2.01 -10.26 -0.17
N SER A 36 -3.14 -10.85 0.28
CA SER A 36 -4.46 -10.62 -0.32
C SER A 36 -4.95 -9.18 -0.19
N GLU A 37 -4.68 -8.51 0.93
CA GLU A 37 -5.05 -7.10 1.09
C GLU A 37 -4.23 -6.21 0.18
N VAL A 38 -2.93 -6.45 0.07
CA VAL A 38 -2.07 -5.70 -0.85
C VAL A 38 -2.46 -5.95 -2.31
N ALA A 39 -2.88 -7.18 -2.65
CA ALA A 39 -3.40 -7.50 -3.99
C ALA A 39 -4.69 -6.72 -4.30
N LYS A 40 -5.63 -6.64 -3.34
CA LYS A 40 -6.83 -5.81 -3.48
C LYS A 40 -6.45 -4.34 -3.67
N MET A 41 -5.54 -3.81 -2.84
CA MET A 41 -5.07 -2.43 -2.98
C MET A 41 -4.43 -2.17 -4.33
N SER A 42 -3.60 -3.09 -4.83
CA SER A 42 -3.02 -3.00 -6.18
C SER A 42 -4.08 -3.01 -7.27
N PHE A 43 -5.17 -3.77 -7.12
CA PHE A 43 -6.27 -3.70 -8.06
C PHE A 43 -6.93 -2.32 -8.04
N TYR A 44 -7.30 -1.78 -6.88
CA TYR A 44 -8.01 -0.49 -6.80
C TYR A 44 -7.14 0.74 -7.11
N TYR A 45 -5.92 0.80 -6.56
CA TYR A 45 -4.99 1.94 -6.70
C TYR A 45 -4.00 1.78 -7.84
N GLY A 46 -3.69 0.54 -8.24
CA GLY A 46 -2.83 0.27 -9.38
C GLY A 46 -3.53 0.50 -10.71
N ILE A 47 -4.86 0.39 -10.81
CA ILE A 47 -5.60 0.69 -12.06
C ILE A 47 -5.38 2.15 -12.50
N PRO A 48 -5.59 3.18 -11.65
CA PRO A 48 -5.27 4.57 -12.02
C PRO A 48 -3.83 4.76 -12.47
N LEU A 49 -2.86 4.14 -11.78
CA LEU A 49 -1.45 4.19 -12.17
C LEU A 49 -1.21 3.52 -13.53
N GLY A 50 -1.78 2.34 -13.75
CA GLY A 50 -1.74 1.63 -15.01
C GLY A 50 -2.36 2.45 -16.15
N LEU A 51 -3.47 3.14 -15.90
CA LEU A 51 -4.10 4.02 -16.89
C LEU A 51 -3.18 5.18 -17.28
N ILE A 52 -2.50 5.79 -16.30
CA ILE A 52 -1.50 6.84 -16.57
C ILE A 52 -0.39 6.28 -17.48
N PHE A 53 0.13 5.10 -17.16
CA PHE A 53 1.18 4.45 -17.96
C PHE A 53 0.69 4.13 -19.38
N TYR A 54 -0.53 3.59 -19.51
CA TYR A 54 -1.15 3.35 -20.81
C TYR A 54 -1.30 4.64 -21.63
N ILE A 55 -1.70 5.75 -21.01
CA ILE A 55 -1.85 7.03 -21.71
C ILE A 55 -0.49 7.57 -22.21
N ILE A 56 0.57 7.38 -21.42
CA ILE A 56 1.93 7.83 -21.76
C ILE A 56 2.54 6.95 -22.87
N PHE A 57 2.49 5.63 -22.70
CA PHE A 57 3.19 4.69 -23.57
C PHE A 57 2.33 4.12 -24.71
N ARG A 58 1.01 4.30 -24.64
CA ARG A 58 0.00 3.87 -25.63
C ARG A 58 0.01 2.36 -25.91
N ASP A 59 0.38 1.56 -24.92
CA ASP A 59 0.42 0.10 -25.02
C ASP A 59 -0.06 -0.56 -23.70
N PHE A 60 -0.92 -1.56 -23.85
CA PHE A 60 -1.59 -2.27 -22.76
C PHE A 60 -0.61 -3.03 -21.85
N GLN A 61 0.57 -3.42 -22.33
CA GLN A 61 1.57 -4.05 -21.44
C GLN A 61 1.99 -3.11 -20.30
N TRP A 62 2.04 -1.80 -20.55
CA TRP A 62 2.40 -0.79 -19.55
C TRP A 62 1.27 -0.53 -18.55
N PHE A 63 0.02 -0.77 -18.95
CA PHE A 63 -1.12 -0.78 -18.01
C PHE A 63 -0.91 -1.86 -16.94
N LEU A 64 -0.63 -3.10 -17.38
CA LEU A 64 -0.38 -4.21 -16.47
C LEU A 64 0.89 -3.99 -15.64
N ALA A 65 1.94 -3.45 -16.25
CA ALA A 65 3.18 -3.11 -15.56
C ALA A 65 2.94 -2.10 -14.42
N GLY A 66 2.07 -1.09 -14.62
CA GLY A 66 1.72 -0.13 -13.57
C GLY A 66 1.04 -0.77 -12.36
N ILE A 67 0.12 -1.71 -12.60
CA ILE A 67 -0.56 -2.46 -11.53
C ILE A 67 0.42 -3.32 -10.74
N VAL A 68 1.27 -4.07 -11.45
CA VAL A 68 2.29 -4.94 -10.84
C VAL A 68 3.32 -4.11 -10.07
N LEU A 69 3.76 -2.99 -10.65
CA LEU A 69 4.69 -2.07 -10.01
C LEU A 69 4.12 -1.53 -8.70
N PHE A 70 2.84 -1.12 -8.69
CA PHE A 70 2.17 -0.69 -7.47
C PHE A 70 2.19 -1.80 -6.41
N PHE A 71 1.82 -3.03 -6.79
CA PHE A 71 1.82 -4.17 -5.85
C PHE A 71 3.20 -4.36 -5.21
N VAL A 72 4.24 -4.43 -6.03
CA VAL A 72 5.60 -4.70 -5.56
C VAL A 72 6.09 -3.58 -4.65
N LEU A 73 5.95 -2.32 -5.08
CA LEU A 73 6.40 -1.18 -4.29
C LEU A 73 5.63 -1.08 -2.98
N PHE A 74 4.31 -1.19 -3.01
CA PHE A 74 3.48 -1.11 -1.81
C PHE A 74 3.78 -2.26 -0.84
N ARG A 75 3.96 -3.49 -1.36
CA ARG A 75 4.31 -4.66 -0.54
C ARG A 75 5.65 -4.51 0.15
N LEU A 76 6.67 -4.02 -0.55
CA LEU A 76 8.03 -3.92 -0.01
C LEU A 76 8.23 -2.74 0.94
N THR A 77 7.37 -1.72 0.84
CA THR A 77 7.54 -0.47 1.59
C THR A 77 6.44 -0.33 2.66
N PHE A 78 5.22 0.01 2.25
CA PHE A 78 4.10 0.30 3.15
C PHE A 78 3.68 -0.92 3.96
N ALA A 79 3.53 -2.09 3.32
CA ALA A 79 3.12 -3.30 4.05
C ALA A 79 4.19 -3.76 5.06
N VAL A 80 5.48 -3.59 4.74
CA VAL A 80 6.57 -3.89 5.70
C VAL A 80 6.51 -2.94 6.90
N ALA A 81 6.43 -1.64 6.66
CA ALA A 81 6.35 -0.63 7.71
C ALA A 81 5.10 -0.80 8.58
N TRP A 82 3.96 -1.09 7.96
CA TRP A 82 2.68 -1.33 8.63
C TRP A 82 2.75 -2.59 9.50
N ASN A 83 3.23 -3.71 8.95
CA ASN A 83 3.24 -4.99 9.69
C ASN A 83 4.20 -4.95 10.87
N ARG A 84 5.33 -4.25 10.75
CA ARG A 84 6.23 -4.00 11.88
C ARG A 84 5.53 -3.23 12.99
N ARG A 85 4.79 -2.17 12.65
CA ARG A 85 3.97 -1.42 13.61
C ARG A 85 2.87 -2.27 14.23
N ALA A 86 2.12 -3.03 13.42
CA ALA A 86 1.05 -3.89 13.89
C ALA A 86 1.56 -4.91 14.92
N ARG A 87 2.74 -5.51 14.70
CA ARG A 87 3.39 -6.39 15.68
C ARG A 87 3.72 -5.68 16.99
N ARG A 88 4.30 -4.48 16.93
CA ARG A 88 4.59 -3.68 18.14
C ARG A 88 3.33 -3.30 18.91
N LEU A 89 2.23 -3.02 18.21
CA LEU A 89 0.96 -2.70 18.86
C LEU A 89 0.29 -3.92 19.47
N ARG A 90 0.37 -5.09 18.82
CA ARG A 90 -0.14 -6.35 19.39
C ARG A 90 0.53 -6.71 20.71
N THR A 91 1.85 -6.50 20.84
CA THR A 91 2.58 -6.81 22.08
C THR A 91 2.23 -5.88 23.25
N VAL A 92 1.64 -4.71 23.00
CA VAL A 92 1.26 -3.73 24.04
C VAL A 92 -0.21 -3.90 24.47
N VAL A 93 -1.03 -4.55 23.64
CA VAL A 93 -2.48 -4.73 23.88
C VAL A 93 -2.79 -6.08 24.55
N GLN A 94 -1.84 -7.01 24.58
CA GLN A 94 -1.90 -8.24 25.39
C GLN A 94 -1.57 -7.98 26.84
#